data_AF-A0A354PJ00-F1
#
_entry.id   AF-A0A354PJ00-F1
#
_cell.length_a   1.000
_cell.length_b   1.000
_cell.length_c   1.000
_cell.angle_alpha   90.00
_cell.angle_beta   90.00
_cell.angle_gamma   90.00
#
_symmetry.space_group_name_H-M   'P 1'
#
loop_
_entity.id
_entity.type
_entity.pdbx_description
1 polymer ?
#
loop_
_entity_poly.entity_id
_entity_poly.type
_entity_poly.pdbx_seq_one_letter_code
_entity_poly.pdbx_strand_id
1 'polypeptide(L)'
;MSWSMKRTKSRVSAFTLIEMLIAMAVTLLLMAALGKGFAYVGENIRDSRTQVSLANELRDITNRLQTELSTSTAGLKTASIAYEPSGYLTYYEGPVTDATSSLFLPTDDPSNPTPESRYGDFDDYLAFTAVATGDSWFTGKVPRFILDQKIADIAGTAYTPGANALDPVVIKSKYAEIVYFASPEYEPGSMILPDEPSNPLRYRDLENNLLPDKIRLHRRVLLIRPDLNITPQGGFARVSPRLINGINYLQPDTWPTGSSATLTPAAANNGPTVSNAWLFGMAAVHQQCDLSLRRVLVDGAPQALVAANSLEDLAKPHNRFAHVRVPGALLGLGTDFTSMPILALGNPIPIFGVRSLVDNTFLAPPLPRWSGFLRPEFVLGNDRVHLSDDTGSWGINRLGEDVIANDVLAFDVKVYDAQAPVVTTVRTAGNGTRQVITPNEPGFREALRRFVAGNAGFRVDSGAYVDLMYPILSGGSMRGWTPRYFDPQATTPLDPVFSNVDLFRSQFSGVSQLGIPSNSYLPSIYRSGKILAMGGPRILQPTWDTFTNHYQH
;
A
#
# COMPACT_ATOMS: atom_id res chain seq x y z
N MET A 1 -95.66 29.71 40.88
CA MET A 1 -95.83 28.27 40.59
C MET A 1 -94.60 27.82 39.79
N SER A 2 -93.90 26.81 40.32
CA SER A 2 -92.56 26.34 39.93
C SER A 2 -92.52 25.71 38.53
N TRP A 3 -91.51 26.05 37.73
CA TRP A 3 -91.24 25.45 36.41
C TRP A 3 -90.24 24.31 36.57
N SER A 4 -90.73 23.08 36.43
CA SER A 4 -89.99 21.82 36.58
C SER A 4 -89.10 21.54 35.38
N MET A 5 -87.79 21.54 35.62
CA MET A 5 -86.72 21.18 34.68
C MET A 5 -86.70 19.64 34.46
N LYS A 6 -87.11 19.16 33.28
CA LYS A 6 -86.89 17.76 32.86
C LYS A 6 -85.47 17.60 32.32
N ARG A 7 -84.56 17.09 33.16
CA ARG A 7 -83.25 16.55 32.73
C ARG A 7 -83.47 15.24 31.95
N THR A 8 -83.14 15.23 30.67
CA THR A 8 -82.98 14.00 29.88
C THR A 8 -81.68 13.30 30.31
N LYS A 9 -81.80 12.12 30.91
CA LYS A 9 -80.66 11.23 31.20
C LYS A 9 -80.08 10.73 29.87
N SER A 10 -78.89 11.20 29.54
CA SER A 10 -78.02 10.52 28.57
C SER A 10 -77.68 9.12 29.11
N ARG A 11 -78.06 8.07 28.37
CA ARG A 11 -77.59 6.70 28.63
C ARG A 11 -76.13 6.62 28.19
N VAL A 12 -75.22 6.56 29.14
CA VAL A 12 -73.83 6.16 28.88
C VAL A 12 -73.85 4.65 28.62
N SER A 13 -73.59 4.22 27.38
CA SER A 13 -73.38 2.81 27.04
C SER A 13 -72.06 2.35 27.64
N ALA A 14 -72.08 1.31 28.49
CA ALA A 14 -70.87 0.65 28.96
C ALA A 14 -70.26 -0.15 27.80
N PHE A 15 -68.95 0.03 27.56
CA PHE A 15 -68.21 -0.69 26.52
C PHE A 15 -68.18 -2.19 26.80
N THR A 16 -68.39 -2.99 25.75
CA THR A 16 -68.30 -4.44 25.83
C THR A 16 -66.84 -4.89 25.91
N LEU A 17 -66.57 -6.04 26.53
CA LEU A 17 -65.22 -6.60 26.66
C LEU A 17 -64.55 -6.82 25.28
N ILE A 18 -65.37 -7.11 24.25
CA ILE A 18 -64.93 -7.23 22.85
C ILE A 18 -64.46 -5.87 22.29
N GLU A 19 -65.18 -4.77 22.54
CA GLU A 19 -64.75 -3.43 22.09
C GLU A 19 -63.44 -2.98 22.76
N MET A 20 -63.27 -3.27 24.05
CA MET A 20 -62.01 -2.98 24.76
C MET A 20 -60.83 -3.82 24.24
N LEU A 21 -61.06 -5.10 23.90
CA LEU A 21 -60.06 -5.95 23.29
C LEU A 21 -59.70 -5.51 21.86
N ILE A 22 -60.70 -5.12 21.05
CA ILE A 22 -60.46 -4.59 19.71
C ILE A 22 -59.71 -3.26 19.78
N ALA A 23 -60.09 -2.35 20.68
CA ALA A 23 -59.39 -1.09 20.89
C ALA A 23 -57.93 -1.32 21.31
N MET A 24 -57.67 -2.22 22.25
CA MET A 24 -56.30 -2.59 22.65
C MET A 24 -55.52 -3.18 21.46
N ALA A 25 -56.10 -4.11 20.70
CA ALA A 25 -55.45 -4.69 19.53
C ALA A 25 -55.12 -3.63 18.45
N VAL A 26 -56.04 -2.70 18.18
CA VAL A 26 -55.82 -1.60 17.22
C VAL A 26 -54.74 -0.64 17.71
N THR A 27 -54.72 -0.29 19.00
CA THR A 27 -53.66 0.56 19.56
C THR A 27 -52.29 -0.10 19.50
N LEU A 28 -52.21 -1.41 19.76
CA LEU A 28 -50.96 -2.17 19.61
C LEU A 28 -50.49 -2.22 18.16
N LEU A 29 -51.40 -2.44 17.21
CA LEU A 29 -51.07 -2.41 15.78
C LEU A 29 -50.61 -1.03 15.32
N LEU A 30 -51.24 0.05 15.82
CA LEU A 30 -50.86 1.41 15.48
C LEU A 30 -49.49 1.78 16.06
N MET A 31 -49.20 1.38 17.30
CA MET A 31 -47.86 1.52 17.89
C MET A 31 -46.80 0.71 17.13
N ALA A 32 -47.13 -0.52 16.72
CA ALA A 32 -46.21 -1.35 15.94
C ALA A 32 -45.92 -0.73 14.55
N ALA A 33 -46.93 -0.18 13.88
CA ALA A 33 -46.76 0.51 12.60
C ALA A 33 -45.92 1.78 12.73
N LEU A 34 -46.17 2.58 13.77
CA LEU A 34 -45.40 3.80 14.06
C LEU A 34 -43.94 3.48 14.42
N GLY A 35 -43.70 2.42 15.18
CA GLY A 35 -42.36 1.91 15.47
C GLY A 35 -41.58 1.52 14.22
N LYS A 36 -42.22 0.82 13.26
CA LYS A 36 -41.60 0.53 11.95
C LYS A 36 -41.33 1.79 11.14
N GLY A 37 -42.25 2.76 11.16
CA GLY A 37 -42.06 4.05 10.48
C GLY A 37 -40.85 4.82 11.00
N PHE A 38 -40.67 4.86 12.34
CA PHE A 38 -39.50 5.50 12.94
C PHE A 38 -38.20 4.74 12.70
N ALA A 39 -38.22 3.40 12.67
CA ALA A 39 -37.04 2.61 12.31
C ALA A 39 -36.57 2.93 10.88
N TYR A 40 -37.49 2.95 9.92
CA TYR A 40 -37.19 3.28 8.53
C TYR A 40 -36.67 4.71 8.34
N VAL A 41 -37.29 5.70 9.01
CA VAL A 41 -36.80 7.09 8.97
C VAL A 41 -35.44 7.20 9.66
N GLY A 42 -35.23 6.49 10.77
CA GLY A 42 -33.95 6.46 11.48
C GLY A 42 -32.81 5.90 10.65
N GLU A 43 -33.06 4.81 9.91
CA GLU A 43 -32.10 4.20 8.97
C GLU A 43 -31.73 5.17 7.85
N ASN A 44 -32.72 5.77 7.17
CA ASN A 44 -32.48 6.76 6.13
C ASN A 44 -31.69 7.99 6.63
N ILE A 45 -31.95 8.46 7.86
CA ILE A 45 -31.20 9.57 8.47
C ILE A 45 -29.76 9.14 8.76
N ARG A 46 -29.54 7.92 9.26
CA ARG A 46 -28.21 7.37 9.52
C ARG A 46 -27.40 7.24 8.23
N ASP A 47 -28.01 6.72 7.17
CA ASP A 47 -27.36 6.54 5.88
C ASP A 47 -27.03 7.89 5.24
N SER A 48 -27.97 8.84 5.30
CA SER A 48 -27.74 10.21 4.82
C SER A 48 -26.56 10.88 5.55
N ARG A 49 -26.46 10.71 6.88
CA ARG A 49 -25.33 11.25 7.67
C ARG A 49 -24.01 10.58 7.31
N THR A 50 -24.01 9.26 7.13
CA THR A 50 -22.83 8.49 6.74
C THR A 50 -22.33 8.92 5.37
N GLN A 51 -23.24 9.04 4.39
CA GLN A 51 -22.91 9.47 3.03
C GLN A 51 -22.34 10.90 3.00
N VAL A 52 -22.92 11.83 3.76
CA VAL A 52 -22.39 13.20 3.86
C VAL A 52 -21.02 13.22 4.53
N SER A 53 -20.80 12.41 5.57
CA SER A 53 -19.51 12.29 6.23
C SER A 53 -18.44 11.76 5.28
N LEU A 54 -18.73 10.66 4.58
CA LEU A 54 -17.82 10.05 3.59
C LEU A 54 -17.51 11.01 2.45
N ALA A 55 -18.51 11.71 1.92
CA ALA A 55 -18.32 12.67 0.83
C ALA A 55 -17.42 13.86 1.25
N ASN A 56 -17.52 14.30 2.50
CA ASN A 56 -16.64 15.34 3.04
C ASN A 56 -15.21 14.81 3.21
N GLU A 57 -15.04 13.62 3.78
CA GLU A 57 -13.73 12.98 3.95
C GLU A 57 -13.02 12.76 2.60
N LEU A 58 -13.73 12.24 1.59
CA LEU A 58 -13.18 12.05 0.24
C LEU A 58 -12.79 13.38 -0.42
N ARG A 59 -13.59 14.43 -0.24
CA ARG A 59 -13.26 15.77 -0.74
C ARG A 59 -12.01 16.32 -0.07
N ASP A 60 -11.88 16.14 1.23
CA ASP A 60 -10.72 16.60 1.99
C ASP A 60 -9.45 15.85 1.56
N ILE A 61 -9.52 14.53 1.41
CA ILE A 61 -8.40 13.70 0.93
C ILE A 61 -8.02 14.09 -0.50
N THR A 62 -9.00 14.27 -1.38
CA THR A 62 -8.75 14.63 -2.79
C THR A 62 -8.10 16.01 -2.90
N ASN A 63 -8.66 17.02 -2.23
CA ASN A 63 -8.09 18.37 -2.22
C ASN A 63 -6.66 18.36 -1.66
N ARG A 64 -6.44 17.58 -0.60
CA ARG A 64 -5.12 17.43 0.02
C ARG A 64 -4.12 16.78 -0.93
N LEU A 65 -4.45 15.62 -1.50
CA LEU A 65 -3.58 14.90 -2.41
C LEU A 65 -3.29 15.75 -3.66
N GLN A 66 -4.29 16.41 -4.23
CA GLN A 66 -4.11 17.33 -5.35
C GLN A 66 -3.18 18.50 -5.00
N THR A 67 -3.38 19.11 -3.83
CA THR A 67 -2.51 20.21 -3.37
C THR A 67 -1.08 19.72 -3.18
N GLU A 68 -0.88 18.58 -2.53
CA GLU A 68 0.45 18.03 -2.24
C GLU A 68 1.18 17.62 -3.52
N LEU A 69 0.50 16.96 -4.46
CA LEU A 69 1.06 16.64 -5.78
C LEU A 69 1.38 17.90 -6.59
N SER A 70 0.55 18.94 -6.52
CA SER A 70 0.84 20.22 -7.19
C SER A 70 2.09 20.92 -6.63
N THR A 71 2.45 20.59 -5.38
CA THR A 71 3.65 21.10 -4.70
C THR A 71 4.84 20.16 -4.76
N SER A 72 4.76 19.08 -5.55
CA SER A 72 5.89 18.17 -5.78
C SER A 72 7.08 18.95 -6.36
N THR A 73 8.26 18.77 -5.79
CA THR A 73 9.49 19.43 -6.25
C THR A 73 10.06 18.76 -7.50
N ALA A 74 9.82 17.46 -7.68
CA ALA A 74 10.21 16.72 -8.86
C ALA A 74 9.13 16.80 -9.94
N GLY A 75 9.52 17.14 -11.16
CA GLY A 75 8.63 17.07 -12.31
C GLY A 75 8.35 15.61 -12.71
N LEU A 76 7.18 15.35 -13.30
CA LEU A 76 6.79 14.03 -13.86
C LEU A 76 7.60 13.63 -15.11
N LYS A 77 8.68 14.34 -15.41
CA LYS A 77 9.63 13.98 -16.46
C LYS A 77 10.70 13.12 -15.83
N THR A 78 11.06 12.04 -16.50
CA THR A 78 12.21 11.23 -16.11
C THR A 78 13.46 12.13 -16.11
N ALA A 79 14.40 11.92 -15.16
CA ALA A 79 15.46 12.89 -14.89
C ALA A 79 16.18 13.35 -16.17
N SER A 80 16.26 14.68 -16.33
CA SER A 80 17.11 15.31 -17.32
C SER A 80 18.57 15.11 -16.89
N ILE A 81 19.48 14.94 -17.86
CA ILE A 81 20.91 14.70 -17.66
C ILE A 81 21.58 15.81 -16.82
N ALA A 82 20.96 17.00 -16.72
CA ALA A 82 21.40 18.06 -15.83
C ALA A 82 20.96 17.78 -14.38
N TYR A 83 21.95 17.63 -13.51
CA TYR A 83 21.86 17.44 -12.06
C TYR A 83 21.20 18.64 -11.37
N GLU A 84 19.89 18.80 -11.52
CA GLU A 84 19.12 19.66 -10.62
C GLU A 84 18.61 18.82 -9.45
N PRO A 85 19.12 19.05 -8.22
CA PRO A 85 18.72 18.31 -7.03
C PRO A 85 17.31 18.73 -6.59
N SER A 86 16.31 18.29 -7.35
CA SER A 86 14.90 18.68 -7.18
C SER A 86 14.10 17.62 -6.40
N GLY A 87 14.78 16.69 -5.72
CA GLY A 87 14.16 15.59 -4.97
C GLY A 87 13.76 14.41 -5.85
N TYR A 88 12.61 13.77 -5.58
CA TYR A 88 12.15 12.60 -6.35
C TYR A 88 10.63 12.46 -6.40
N LEU A 89 10.14 11.70 -7.38
CA LEU A 89 8.82 11.09 -7.40
C LEU A 89 8.97 9.61 -7.75
N THR A 90 8.34 8.76 -6.96
CA THR A 90 8.35 7.30 -7.14
C THR A 90 6.96 6.75 -6.98
N TYR A 91 6.57 5.95 -7.96
CA TYR A 91 5.36 5.16 -7.95
C TYR A 91 5.77 3.68 -8.05
N TYR A 92 5.45 2.91 -7.02
CA TYR A 92 5.59 1.47 -7.00
C TYR A 92 4.20 0.84 -7.16
N GLU A 93 4.15 -0.13 -8.06
CA GLU A 93 2.97 -0.90 -8.41
C GLU A 93 3.11 -2.30 -7.82
N GLY A 94 2.09 -2.73 -7.09
CA GLY A 94 2.04 -4.06 -6.52
C GLY A 94 1.52 -5.12 -7.49
N PRO A 95 1.47 -6.39 -7.07
CA PRO A 95 0.92 -7.46 -7.90
C PRO A 95 -0.61 -7.50 -7.97
N VAL A 96 -1.35 -6.83 -7.08
CA VAL A 96 -2.82 -6.78 -7.10
C VAL A 96 -3.28 -5.77 -8.17
N THR A 97 -4.46 -6.01 -8.70
CA THR A 97 -5.15 -5.10 -9.62
C THR A 97 -6.66 -5.24 -9.38
N ASP A 98 -7.47 -4.35 -9.96
CA ASP A 98 -8.94 -4.44 -9.94
C ASP A 98 -9.48 -5.79 -10.42
N ALA A 99 -8.76 -6.45 -11.33
CA ALA A 99 -9.15 -7.75 -11.85
C ALA A 99 -8.89 -8.90 -10.86
N THR A 100 -8.01 -8.72 -9.87
CA THR A 100 -7.53 -9.80 -8.99
C THR A 100 -8.67 -10.47 -8.23
N SER A 101 -9.51 -9.71 -7.53
CA SER A 101 -10.61 -10.27 -6.75
C SER A 101 -11.56 -11.11 -7.63
N SER A 102 -11.88 -10.60 -8.82
CA SER A 102 -12.76 -11.29 -9.79
C SER A 102 -12.13 -12.52 -10.46
N LEU A 103 -10.80 -12.55 -10.62
CA LEU A 103 -10.09 -13.65 -11.29
C LEU A 103 -9.73 -14.80 -10.35
N PHE A 104 -9.51 -14.51 -9.06
CA PHE A 104 -8.98 -15.46 -8.08
C PHE A 104 -10.00 -15.97 -7.07
N LEU A 105 -11.18 -15.35 -6.98
CA LEU A 105 -12.31 -15.81 -6.17
C LEU A 105 -13.53 -16.27 -7.00
N PRO A 106 -13.38 -17.01 -8.13
CA PRO A 106 -14.54 -17.49 -8.85
C PRO A 106 -15.27 -18.54 -8.00
N THR A 107 -16.57 -18.32 -7.77
CA THR A 107 -17.50 -19.30 -7.22
C THR A 107 -18.24 -19.92 -8.40
N ASP A 108 -18.23 -21.25 -8.49
CA ASP A 108 -18.95 -22.01 -9.53
C ASP A 108 -20.47 -22.07 -9.26
N ASP A 109 -20.97 -21.40 -8.21
CA ASP A 109 -22.36 -21.44 -7.79
C ASP A 109 -23.18 -20.30 -8.42
N PRO A 110 -24.06 -20.59 -9.40
CA PRO A 110 -24.91 -19.58 -10.03
C PRO A 110 -25.96 -18.97 -9.09
N SER A 111 -26.16 -19.54 -7.88
CA SER A 111 -27.05 -19.01 -6.85
C SER A 111 -26.34 -18.12 -5.82
N ASN A 112 -25.00 -18.14 -5.82
CA ASN A 112 -24.17 -17.30 -4.97
C ASN A 112 -23.22 -16.52 -5.89
N PRO A 113 -23.70 -15.41 -6.50
CA PRO A 113 -22.88 -14.63 -7.42
C PRO A 113 -21.54 -14.37 -6.75
N THR A 114 -20.44 -14.67 -7.45
CA THR A 114 -19.09 -14.27 -7.03
C THR A 114 -19.19 -12.89 -6.41
N PRO A 115 -18.71 -12.64 -5.18
CA PRO A 115 -18.77 -11.31 -4.59
C PRO A 115 -18.13 -10.35 -5.60
N GLU A 116 -18.99 -9.59 -6.29
CA GLU A 116 -18.62 -8.75 -7.43
C GLU A 116 -17.46 -7.87 -6.98
N SER A 117 -16.29 -7.98 -7.64
CA SER A 117 -15.10 -7.13 -7.49
C SER A 117 -15.15 -6.24 -6.23
N ARG A 118 -15.16 -6.87 -5.04
CA ARG A 118 -15.44 -6.14 -3.78
C ARG A 118 -14.30 -5.18 -3.45
N TYR A 119 -13.13 -5.48 -3.99
CA TYR A 119 -11.87 -4.77 -3.78
C TYR A 119 -11.32 -4.38 -5.13
N GLY A 120 -10.95 -3.10 -5.26
CA GLY A 120 -10.06 -2.62 -6.32
C GLY A 120 -8.61 -2.87 -5.93
N ASP A 121 -7.67 -2.24 -6.64
CA ASP A 121 -6.27 -2.31 -6.27
C ASP A 121 -5.96 -1.59 -4.93
N PHE A 122 -5.06 -2.16 -4.12
CA PHE A 122 -4.76 -1.68 -2.78
C PHE A 122 -3.30 -1.87 -2.34
N ASP A 123 -2.39 -2.31 -3.22
CA ASP A 123 -0.98 -2.52 -2.88
C ASP A 123 0.00 -1.52 -3.52
N ASP A 124 -0.56 -0.41 -4.02
CA ASP A 124 0.19 0.73 -4.53
C ASP A 124 0.91 1.56 -3.46
N TYR A 125 2.06 2.11 -3.87
CA TYR A 125 2.89 3.00 -3.06
C TYR A 125 3.32 4.22 -3.86
N LEU A 126 3.03 5.41 -3.32
CA LEU A 126 3.37 6.69 -3.92
C LEU A 126 4.19 7.52 -2.95
N ALA A 127 5.39 7.94 -3.37
CA ALA A 127 6.25 8.80 -2.57
C ALA A 127 6.87 9.90 -3.40
N PHE A 128 6.94 11.11 -2.84
CA PHE A 128 7.52 12.26 -3.50
C PHE A 128 8.00 13.30 -2.50
N THR A 129 8.87 14.19 -2.95
CA THR A 129 9.31 15.37 -2.20
C THR A 129 8.44 16.57 -2.53
N ALA A 130 8.00 17.32 -1.53
CA ALA A 130 7.13 18.47 -1.66
C ALA A 130 7.70 19.71 -0.97
N VAL A 131 7.33 20.89 -1.48
CA VAL A 131 7.69 22.20 -0.92
C VAL A 131 6.44 22.97 -0.49
N ALA A 132 6.42 23.44 0.75
CA ALA A 132 5.31 24.22 1.29
C ALA A 132 5.25 25.60 0.62
N THR A 133 4.08 25.99 0.11
CA THR A 133 3.86 27.26 -0.60
C THR A 133 3.59 28.42 0.37
N GLY A 134 4.00 29.63 -0.02
CA GLY A 134 3.79 30.86 0.77
C GLY A 134 4.35 30.76 2.19
N ASP A 135 3.55 31.14 3.19
CA ASP A 135 3.90 31.10 4.62
C ASP A 135 3.53 29.79 5.33
N SER A 136 3.06 28.77 4.59
CA SER A 136 2.76 27.45 5.17
C SER A 136 4.01 26.64 5.47
N TRP A 137 3.93 25.71 6.42
CA TRP A 137 5.05 24.85 6.82
C TRP A 137 4.56 23.44 7.13
N PHE A 138 5.36 22.44 6.76
CA PHE A 138 5.14 21.07 7.25
C PHE A 138 5.57 20.99 8.70
N THR A 139 4.86 20.18 9.49
CA THR A 139 5.13 19.98 10.92
C THR A 139 5.25 18.49 11.22
N GLY A 140 6.10 18.16 12.19
CA GLY A 140 6.36 16.78 12.60
C GLY A 140 6.99 16.73 13.99
N LYS A 141 6.94 15.56 14.63
CA LYS A 141 7.47 15.33 15.97
C LYS A 141 8.88 14.76 15.91
N VAL A 142 9.76 15.26 16.76
CA VAL A 142 11.11 14.73 16.95
C VAL A 142 11.45 14.65 18.44
N PRO A 143 12.34 13.73 18.85
CA PRO A 143 12.88 13.72 20.20
C PRO A 143 13.59 15.03 20.51
N ARG A 144 13.32 15.59 21.69
CA ARG A 144 13.89 16.87 22.15
C ARG A 144 15.43 16.92 22.05
N PHE A 145 16.10 15.81 22.34
CA PHE A 145 17.56 15.76 22.36
C PHE A 145 18.19 16.13 21.01
N ILE A 146 17.51 15.94 19.88
CA ILE A 146 18.04 16.32 18.57
C ILE A 146 18.28 17.84 18.52
N LEU A 147 17.35 18.62 19.06
CA LEU A 147 17.42 20.07 19.07
C LEU A 147 18.42 20.56 20.13
N ASP A 148 18.31 20.04 21.35
CA ASP A 148 19.19 20.44 22.46
C ASP A 148 20.65 20.11 22.11
N GLN A 149 20.89 19.00 21.42
CA GLN A 149 22.20 18.65 20.92
C GLN A 149 22.69 19.60 19.83
N LYS A 150 21.83 19.98 18.87
CA LYS A 150 22.23 20.95 17.84
C LYS A 150 22.57 22.30 18.45
N ILE A 151 21.84 22.71 19.50
CA ILE A 151 22.13 23.95 20.24
C ILE A 151 23.51 23.84 20.93
N ALA A 152 23.81 22.71 21.58
CA ALA A 152 25.09 22.49 22.23
C ALA A 152 26.26 22.48 21.23
N ASP A 153 26.08 21.85 20.06
CA ASP A 153 27.02 21.83 18.93
C ASP A 153 27.34 23.25 18.43
N ILE A 154 26.31 24.06 18.18
CA ILE A 154 26.47 25.46 17.78
C ILE A 154 27.21 26.27 18.85
N ALA A 155 26.97 25.99 20.14
CA ALA A 155 27.64 26.63 21.26
C ALA A 155 29.07 26.09 21.52
N GLY A 156 29.51 25.05 20.81
CA GLY A 156 30.80 24.39 21.03
C GLY A 156 30.91 23.67 22.38
N THR A 157 29.78 23.28 22.98
CA THR A 157 29.70 22.63 24.29
C THR A 157 29.30 21.16 24.16
N ALA A 158 29.77 20.31 25.08
CA ALA A 158 29.38 18.91 25.09
C ALA A 158 27.92 18.76 25.52
N TYR A 159 27.11 18.09 24.70
CA TYR A 159 25.72 17.76 25.05
C TYR A 159 25.67 16.63 26.08
N THR A 160 24.95 16.85 27.19
CA THR A 160 24.61 15.80 28.17
C THR A 160 23.09 15.65 28.21
N PRO A 161 22.54 14.46 27.91
CA PRO A 161 21.09 14.28 27.86
C PRO A 161 20.45 14.41 29.25
N GLY A 162 19.45 15.29 29.36
CA GLY A 162 18.61 15.43 30.55
C GLY A 162 17.51 14.37 30.63
N ALA A 163 16.73 14.37 31.71
CA ALA A 163 15.61 13.43 31.91
C ALA A 163 14.53 13.53 30.82
N ASN A 164 14.36 14.72 30.23
CA ASN A 164 13.33 15.04 29.24
C ASN A 164 13.86 14.95 27.80
N ALA A 165 15.03 14.33 27.60
CA ALA A 165 15.68 14.22 26.30
C ALA A 165 14.79 13.54 25.24
N LEU A 166 13.87 12.68 25.66
CA LEU A 166 13.00 11.89 24.78
C LEU A 166 11.63 12.52 24.55
N ASP A 167 11.31 13.66 25.19
CA ASP A 167 9.99 14.28 25.04
C ASP A 167 9.76 14.67 23.56
N PRO A 168 8.55 14.41 23.01
CA PRO A 168 8.24 14.78 21.63
C PRO A 168 8.13 16.30 21.50
N VAL A 169 8.94 16.87 20.61
CA VAL A 169 8.91 18.30 20.26
C VAL A 169 8.47 18.46 18.82
N VAL A 170 7.56 19.40 18.58
CA VAL A 170 7.10 19.72 17.22
C VAL A 170 8.10 20.66 16.55
N ILE A 171 8.59 20.25 15.39
CA ILE A 171 9.44 21.07 14.52
C ILE A 171 8.74 21.34 13.19
N LYS A 172 9.29 22.28 12.43
CA LYS A 172 8.75 22.69 11.13
C LYS A 172 9.81 22.60 10.03
N SER A 173 9.40 22.35 8.79
CA SER A 173 10.26 22.46 7.61
C SER A 173 9.46 22.97 6.40
N LYS A 174 10.14 23.66 5.48
CA LYS A 174 9.58 23.99 4.16
C LYS A 174 9.54 22.79 3.23
N TYR A 175 10.43 21.83 3.42
CA TYR A 175 10.55 20.66 2.57
C TYR A 175 10.17 19.41 3.35
N ALA A 176 9.40 18.54 2.71
CA ALA A 176 9.03 17.24 3.27
C ALA A 176 9.04 16.16 2.20
N GLU A 177 9.34 14.93 2.61
CA GLU A 177 9.07 13.70 1.88
C GLU A 177 7.69 13.22 2.32
N ILE A 178 6.77 13.09 1.37
CA ILE A 178 5.40 12.66 1.59
C ILE A 178 5.23 11.28 0.98
N VAL A 179 4.65 10.37 1.76
CA VAL A 179 4.46 8.97 1.37
C VAL A 179 3.02 8.56 1.61
N TYR A 180 2.40 7.99 0.58
CA TYR A 180 1.08 7.38 0.59
C TYR A 180 1.19 5.89 0.32
N PHE A 181 0.52 5.09 1.14
CA PHE A 181 0.44 3.65 0.96
C PHE A 181 -0.74 3.08 1.74
N ALA A 182 -1.29 1.98 1.25
CA ALA A 182 -2.31 1.22 1.96
C ALA A 182 -1.68 0.09 2.78
N SER A 183 -2.26 -0.21 3.94
CA SER A 183 -1.87 -1.38 4.73
C SER A 183 -3.10 -2.04 5.38
N PRO A 184 -3.11 -3.38 5.51
CA PRO A 184 -4.21 -4.08 6.11
C PRO A 184 -4.16 -4.01 7.64
N GLU A 185 -5.28 -4.27 8.29
CA GLU A 185 -5.26 -4.55 9.72
C GLU A 185 -4.66 -5.94 9.99
N TYR A 186 -3.54 -5.97 10.70
CA TYR A 186 -2.83 -7.20 11.04
C TYR A 186 -3.44 -7.90 12.26
N GLU A 187 -3.42 -9.24 12.26
CA GLU A 187 -3.87 -10.04 13.40
C GLU A 187 -2.99 -9.80 14.65
N PRO A 188 -3.57 -9.72 15.85
CA PRO A 188 -2.78 -9.62 17.08
C PRO A 188 -1.83 -10.81 17.22
N GLY A 189 -0.52 -10.54 17.29
CA GLY A 189 0.53 -11.56 17.47
C GLY A 189 1.22 -12.02 16.19
N SER A 190 0.68 -11.73 14.99
CA SER A 190 1.38 -12.01 13.73
C SER A 190 2.58 -11.09 13.48
N MET A 191 2.58 -9.91 14.12
CA MET A 191 3.61 -8.87 13.98
C MET A 191 4.87 -9.09 14.85
N ILE A 192 4.95 -10.16 15.66
CA ILE A 192 6.04 -10.36 16.62
C ILE A 192 7.27 -11.00 15.96
N LEU A 193 7.08 -11.94 15.02
CA LEU A 193 8.15 -12.65 14.30
C LEU A 193 7.76 -12.88 12.82
N PRO A 194 7.59 -11.79 12.06
CA PRO A 194 6.84 -11.74 10.81
C PRO A 194 7.33 -12.62 9.65
N ASP A 195 8.57 -13.09 9.71
CA ASP A 195 9.24 -13.83 8.64
C ASP A 195 9.56 -15.29 8.97
N GLU A 196 9.20 -15.76 10.17
CA GLU A 196 9.37 -17.17 10.51
C GLU A 196 8.45 -18.01 9.61
N PRO A 197 8.95 -19.05 8.90
CA PRO A 197 8.13 -19.89 8.03
C PRO A 197 6.93 -20.53 8.75
N SER A 198 7.03 -20.68 10.08
CA SER A 198 5.99 -21.22 10.96
C SER A 198 4.95 -20.19 11.43
N ASN A 199 5.22 -18.88 11.29
CA ASN A 199 4.32 -17.80 11.73
C ASN A 199 4.40 -16.57 10.80
N PRO A 200 3.88 -16.67 9.56
CA PRO A 200 3.92 -15.55 8.62
C PRO A 200 3.05 -14.38 9.10
N LEU A 201 3.38 -13.17 8.65
CA LEU A 201 2.46 -12.02 8.75
C LEU A 201 1.07 -12.39 8.21
N ARG A 202 0.05 -12.18 9.04
CA ARG A 202 -1.36 -12.40 8.71
C ARG A 202 -2.15 -11.13 8.96
N TYR A 203 -2.95 -10.76 7.98
CA TYR A 203 -4.01 -9.76 8.14
C TYR A 203 -5.29 -10.43 8.61
N ARG A 204 -6.17 -9.62 9.20
CA ARG A 204 -7.49 -10.05 9.62
C ARG A 204 -8.35 -10.34 8.40
N ASP A 205 -8.81 -11.58 8.31
CA ASP A 205 -9.73 -12.11 7.30
C ASP A 205 -10.77 -13.00 8.02
N LEU A 206 -11.89 -12.40 8.39
CA LEU A 206 -13.00 -13.05 9.10
C LEU A 206 -13.84 -13.94 8.17
N GLU A 207 -13.83 -13.63 6.87
CA GLU A 207 -14.63 -14.31 5.86
C GLU A 207 -13.86 -15.48 5.19
N ASN A 208 -12.56 -15.62 5.48
CA ASN A 208 -11.63 -16.59 4.88
C ASN A 208 -11.57 -16.53 3.36
N ASN A 209 -11.67 -15.33 2.79
CA ASN A 209 -11.61 -15.09 1.35
C ASN A 209 -10.19 -14.78 0.86
N LEU A 210 -9.18 -14.91 1.72
CA LEU A 210 -7.78 -14.63 1.45
C LEU A 210 -7.51 -13.16 1.07
N LEU A 211 -8.41 -12.23 1.41
CA LEU A 211 -8.25 -10.79 1.26
C LEU A 211 -8.41 -10.11 2.62
N PRO A 212 -7.78 -8.94 2.83
CA PRO A 212 -7.93 -8.21 4.08
C PRO A 212 -9.34 -7.59 4.20
N ASP A 213 -9.98 -7.76 5.35
CA ASP A 213 -11.30 -7.16 5.60
C ASP A 213 -11.24 -5.64 5.76
N LYS A 214 -10.12 -5.15 6.31
CA LYS A 214 -9.91 -3.75 6.66
C LYS A 214 -8.58 -3.27 6.14
N ILE A 215 -8.63 -2.21 5.35
CA ILE A 215 -7.46 -1.54 4.81
C ILE A 215 -7.48 -0.09 5.28
N ARG A 216 -6.31 0.41 5.66
CA ARG A 216 -6.11 1.80 6.09
C ARG A 216 -5.19 2.47 5.09
N LEU A 217 -5.55 3.70 4.70
CA LEU A 217 -4.69 4.54 3.88
C LEU A 217 -3.83 5.39 4.80
N HIS A 218 -2.52 5.25 4.64
CA HIS A 218 -1.54 5.98 5.42
C HIS A 218 -0.94 7.12 4.61
N ARG A 219 -0.63 8.21 5.31
CA ARG A 219 0.09 9.38 4.81
C ARG A 219 1.16 9.78 5.81
N ARG A 220 2.42 9.49 5.48
CA ARG A 220 3.59 9.90 6.27
C ARG A 220 4.14 11.23 5.74
N VAL A 221 4.46 12.15 6.66
CA VAL A 221 5.20 13.38 6.37
C VAL A 221 6.53 13.31 7.09
N LEU A 222 7.60 13.27 6.33
CA LEU A 222 8.95 13.20 6.85
C LEU A 222 9.67 14.50 6.51
N LEU A 223 10.01 15.28 7.52
CA LEU A 223 10.59 16.60 7.34
C LEU A 223 12.03 16.49 6.85
N ILE A 224 12.37 17.26 5.82
CA ILE A 224 13.72 17.34 5.25
C ILE A 224 14.44 18.47 5.98
N ARG A 225 15.42 18.12 6.83
CA ARG A 225 16.15 19.03 7.73
C ARG A 225 17.64 18.62 7.85
N PRO A 226 18.43 18.78 6.77
CA PRO A 226 19.85 18.41 6.80
C PRO A 226 20.68 19.26 7.77
N ASP A 227 20.16 20.42 8.18
CA ASP A 227 20.76 21.32 9.16
C ASP A 227 20.84 20.73 10.57
N LEU A 228 20.06 19.70 10.88
CA LEU A 228 20.08 19.02 12.17
C LEU A 228 21.24 18.00 12.29
N ASN A 229 21.97 17.74 11.21
CA ASN A 229 23.15 16.88 11.23
C ASN A 229 24.29 17.57 11.99
N ILE A 230 25.02 16.79 12.79
CA ILE A 230 25.98 17.29 13.78
C ILE A 230 27.31 16.54 13.82
N THR A 231 27.35 15.25 13.46
CA THR A 231 28.63 14.52 13.47
C THR A 231 29.49 14.89 12.25
N PRO A 232 30.83 14.71 12.30
CA PRO A 232 31.71 14.92 11.15
C PRO A 232 31.33 14.03 9.94
N GLN A 233 30.66 12.90 10.20
CA GLN A 233 30.11 12.00 9.19
C GLN A 233 28.68 12.38 8.75
N GLY A 234 28.19 13.55 9.17
CA GLY A 234 26.90 14.11 8.77
C GLY A 234 25.68 13.48 9.42
N GLY A 235 25.81 12.83 10.58
CA GLY A 235 24.72 12.14 11.28
C GLY A 235 24.32 12.73 12.65
N PHE A 236 23.35 12.09 13.29
CA PHE A 236 22.96 12.36 14.68
C PHE A 236 23.87 11.64 15.67
N ALA A 237 24.04 12.19 16.87
CA ALA A 237 24.62 11.41 17.95
C ALA A 237 23.54 10.58 18.64
N ARG A 238 23.97 9.45 19.17
CA ARG A 238 23.11 8.45 19.79
C ARG A 238 22.86 8.82 21.23
N VAL A 239 21.63 8.63 21.70
CA VAL A 239 21.31 8.69 23.13
C VAL A 239 20.83 7.31 23.56
N SER A 240 21.54 6.72 24.53
CA SER A 240 21.10 5.48 25.14
C SER A 240 20.14 5.81 26.28
N PRO A 241 18.90 5.27 26.31
CA PRO A 241 18.03 5.41 27.45
C PRO A 241 18.64 4.58 28.58
N ARG A 242 19.05 5.25 29.64
CA ARG A 242 19.71 4.62 30.79
C ARG A 242 18.79 3.64 31.55
N LEU A 243 17.50 3.47 31.22
CA LEU A 243 16.53 2.85 32.13
C LEU A 243 15.41 1.95 31.57
N ILE A 244 15.20 1.76 30.25
CA ILE A 244 14.14 0.84 29.77
C ILE A 244 14.61 0.06 28.53
N ASN A 245 14.60 -1.28 28.63
CA ASN A 245 14.93 -2.28 27.59
C ASN A 245 16.28 -2.14 26.83
N GLY A 246 17.13 -1.17 27.15
CA GLY A 246 18.48 -1.04 26.56
C GLY A 246 18.51 -0.68 25.06
N ILE A 247 17.41 -0.18 24.49
CA ILE A 247 17.30 0.17 23.06
C ILE A 247 17.88 1.56 22.82
N ASN A 248 18.88 1.71 21.96
CA ASN A 248 19.42 3.03 21.62
C ASN A 248 18.45 3.82 20.71
N TYR A 249 18.24 5.10 21.04
CA TYR A 249 17.42 5.99 20.22
C TYR A 249 18.22 6.52 19.01
N LEU A 250 17.51 6.69 17.88
CA LEU A 250 18.10 7.04 16.58
C LEU A 250 19.27 6.12 16.21
N GLN A 251 19.10 4.81 16.46
CA GLN A 251 20.04 3.80 16.00
C GLN A 251 19.30 2.78 15.12
N PRO A 252 19.78 2.53 13.89
CA PRO A 252 19.24 1.49 13.06
C PRO A 252 19.76 0.11 13.50
N ASP A 253 18.99 -0.94 13.27
CA ASP A 253 19.36 -2.30 13.62
C ASP A 253 20.63 -2.74 12.92
N THR A 254 21.49 -3.45 13.64
CA THR A 254 22.78 -3.92 13.12
C THR A 254 22.59 -4.70 11.82
N TRP A 255 23.29 -4.27 10.76
CA TRP A 255 23.24 -4.96 9.48
C TRP A 255 23.78 -6.40 9.63
N PRO A 256 23.14 -7.41 9.03
CA PRO A 256 23.61 -8.78 9.16
C PRO A 256 24.98 -8.99 8.52
N THR A 257 25.83 -9.79 9.17
CA THR A 257 27.18 -10.15 8.69
C THR A 257 27.30 -11.63 8.25
N GLY A 258 26.17 -12.31 7.98
CA GLY A 258 26.11 -13.77 7.73
C GLY A 258 26.01 -14.19 6.26
N SER A 259 26.17 -15.49 5.99
CA SER A 259 25.94 -16.12 4.69
C SER A 259 24.42 -16.34 4.44
N SER A 260 24.01 -16.75 3.23
CA SER A 260 22.58 -16.95 2.89
C SER A 260 21.82 -17.88 3.85
N ALA A 261 22.51 -18.82 4.50
CA ALA A 261 21.96 -19.73 5.50
C ALA A 261 21.76 -19.10 6.91
N THR A 262 22.40 -17.97 7.19
CA THR A 262 22.24 -17.18 8.44
C THR A 262 21.29 -15.99 8.25
N LEU A 263 21.00 -15.63 6.99
CA LEU A 263 20.00 -14.63 6.59
C LEU A 263 18.60 -15.24 6.41
N THR A 264 18.44 -16.55 6.62
CA THR A 264 17.15 -17.20 6.86
C THR A 264 16.82 -17.17 8.35
N PRO A 265 15.56 -16.96 8.74
CA PRO A 265 15.16 -16.87 10.15
C PRO A 265 15.62 -18.13 10.90
N ALA A 266 16.50 -17.93 11.87
CA ALA A 266 16.85 -18.96 12.84
C ALA A 266 16.05 -18.68 14.11
N ALA A 267 15.28 -19.68 14.52
CA ALA A 267 14.38 -19.64 15.64
C ALA A 267 15.01 -19.05 16.91
N ALA A 268 14.21 -18.21 17.58
CA ALA A 268 14.11 -17.96 19.01
C ALA A 268 15.43 -17.96 19.83
N ASN A 269 15.80 -16.79 20.34
CA ASN A 269 16.06 -16.54 21.78
C ASN A 269 16.84 -15.24 22.07
N ASN A 270 17.23 -14.42 21.08
CA ASN A 270 17.98 -13.17 21.33
C ASN A 270 17.51 -12.01 20.43
N GLY A 271 16.53 -11.22 20.88
CA GLY A 271 16.18 -9.92 20.29
C GLY A 271 15.74 -9.95 18.80
N PRO A 272 15.53 -8.78 18.17
CA PRO A 272 15.20 -8.72 16.74
C PRO A 272 16.24 -9.51 15.95
N THR A 273 15.79 -10.55 15.26
CA THR A 273 16.67 -11.53 14.62
C THR A 273 17.55 -10.85 13.59
N VAL A 274 18.86 -10.84 13.89
CA VAL A 274 19.93 -10.21 13.08
C VAL A 274 19.83 -10.57 11.59
N SER A 275 19.25 -11.71 11.24
CA SER A 275 19.05 -12.21 9.87
C SER A 275 18.22 -11.29 8.96
N ASN A 276 17.23 -10.56 9.50
CA ASN A 276 16.29 -9.76 8.70
C ASN A 276 16.42 -8.24 8.92
N ALA A 277 17.40 -7.80 9.71
CA ALA A 277 17.67 -6.39 9.98
C ALA A 277 17.99 -5.58 8.70
N TRP A 278 18.34 -6.24 7.59
CA TRP A 278 18.49 -5.57 6.30
C TRP A 278 17.16 -5.07 5.70
N LEU A 279 16.03 -5.71 6.04
CA LEU A 279 14.70 -5.44 5.48
C LEU A 279 13.95 -4.35 6.27
N PHE A 280 14.07 -4.33 7.60
CA PHE A 280 13.34 -3.39 8.46
C PHE A 280 14.22 -2.64 9.46
N GLY A 281 15.56 -2.69 9.35
CA GLY A 281 16.45 -2.09 10.35
C GLY A 281 16.40 -0.57 10.49
N MET A 282 15.71 0.13 9.59
CA MET A 282 15.42 1.58 9.72
C MET A 282 14.03 1.86 10.32
N ALA A 283 13.19 0.84 10.49
CA ALA A 283 11.82 0.99 10.96
C ALA A 283 11.76 1.64 12.34
N ALA A 284 12.56 1.17 13.30
CA ALA A 284 12.67 1.71 14.65
C ALA A 284 12.92 3.24 14.66
N VAL A 285 13.83 3.69 13.80
CA VAL A 285 14.20 5.10 13.69
C VAL A 285 13.05 5.93 13.10
N HIS A 286 12.31 5.38 12.13
CA HIS A 286 11.12 6.00 11.56
C HIS A 286 9.91 6.00 12.52
N GLN A 287 9.89 5.16 13.55
CA GLN A 287 8.86 5.23 14.61
C GLN A 287 9.14 6.38 15.60
N GLN A 288 10.43 6.64 15.83
CA GLN A 288 10.91 7.58 16.84
C GLN A 288 10.90 9.04 16.39
N CYS A 289 10.69 9.35 15.10
CA CYS A 289 10.62 10.73 14.63
C CYS A 289 9.99 10.86 13.23
N ASP A 290 9.55 12.08 12.91
CA ASP A 290 9.00 12.48 11.61
C ASP A 290 10.05 13.20 10.74
N LEU A 291 11.30 12.75 10.79
CA LEU A 291 12.37 13.25 9.92
C LEU A 291 12.56 12.32 8.73
N SER A 292 12.92 12.89 7.58
CA SER A 292 13.44 12.10 6.46
C SER A 292 14.87 11.70 6.80
N LEU A 293 15.07 10.41 7.07
CA LEU A 293 16.32 9.87 7.59
C LEU A 293 16.89 8.80 6.67
N ARG A 294 18.22 8.75 6.61
CA ARG A 294 18.95 7.63 5.99
C ARG A 294 19.92 7.03 6.97
N ARG A 295 20.30 5.79 6.66
CA ARG A 295 21.48 5.15 7.22
C ARG A 295 22.73 5.76 6.59
N VAL A 296 23.70 6.15 7.41
CA VAL A 296 24.99 6.61 6.91
C VAL A 296 25.77 5.42 6.34
N LEU A 297 26.33 5.61 5.16
CA LEU A 297 27.15 4.62 4.47
C LEU A 297 28.57 5.14 4.35
N VAL A 298 29.55 4.29 4.65
CA VAL A 298 30.98 4.58 4.46
C VAL A 298 31.51 3.53 3.50
N ASP A 299 32.01 3.95 2.34
CA ASP A 299 32.47 3.06 1.26
C ASP A 299 31.43 2.00 0.85
N GLY A 300 30.15 2.38 0.90
CA GLY A 300 29.02 1.49 0.58
C GLY A 300 28.60 0.55 1.73
N ALA A 301 29.37 0.46 2.81
CA ALA A 301 29.05 -0.35 3.98
C ALA A 301 28.13 0.40 4.96
N PRO A 302 27.07 -0.26 5.47
CA PRO A 302 26.10 0.35 6.38
C PRO A 302 26.68 0.58 7.79
N GLN A 303 26.54 1.81 8.30
CA GLN A 303 26.93 2.16 9.67
C GLN A 303 25.74 2.10 10.64
N ALA A 304 26.03 2.09 11.94
CA ALA A 304 25.01 2.27 12.99
C ALA A 304 24.65 3.75 13.25
N LEU A 305 24.95 4.65 12.29
CA LEU A 305 24.61 6.07 12.35
C LEU A 305 23.50 6.38 11.37
N VAL A 306 22.66 7.34 11.73
CA VAL A 306 21.60 7.90 10.88
C VAL A 306 21.81 9.39 10.69
N ALA A 307 21.35 9.91 9.56
CA ALA A 307 21.49 11.30 9.16
C ALA A 307 20.18 11.79 8.55
N ALA A 308 19.84 13.06 8.78
CA ALA A 308 18.74 13.72 8.10
C ALA A 308 19.10 13.99 6.65
N ASN A 309 18.17 13.70 5.77
CA ASN A 309 18.35 13.84 4.33
C ASN A 309 18.30 15.30 3.89
N SER A 310 19.04 15.59 2.83
CA SER A 310 18.83 16.74 1.96
C SER A 310 18.05 16.34 0.69
N LEU A 311 17.63 17.31 -0.12
CA LEU A 311 17.01 17.03 -1.43
C LEU A 311 17.96 16.28 -2.37
N GLU A 312 19.25 16.57 -2.30
CA GLU A 312 20.28 15.87 -3.08
C GLU A 312 20.47 14.42 -2.59
N ASP A 313 20.42 14.19 -1.27
CA ASP A 313 20.47 12.84 -0.72
C ASP A 313 19.27 12.00 -1.17
N LEU A 314 18.07 12.59 -1.20
CA LEU A 314 16.83 11.92 -1.58
C LEU A 314 16.72 11.61 -3.08
N ALA A 315 17.53 12.28 -3.91
CA ALA A 315 17.67 11.88 -5.31
C ALA A 315 18.12 10.40 -5.40
N LYS A 316 18.96 9.94 -4.45
CA LYS A 316 19.45 8.56 -4.40
C LYS A 316 18.41 7.62 -3.76
N PRO A 317 17.96 6.54 -4.44
CA PRO A 317 16.88 5.69 -3.94
C PRO A 317 17.10 5.03 -2.58
N HIS A 318 18.36 4.73 -2.21
CA HIS A 318 18.67 4.07 -0.93
C HIS A 318 18.49 4.96 0.31
N ASN A 319 18.29 6.26 0.13
CA ASN A 319 18.09 7.20 1.23
C ASN A 319 16.62 7.50 1.51
N ARG A 320 15.71 6.97 0.68
CA ARG A 320 14.28 7.23 0.74
C ARG A 320 13.60 6.35 1.77
N PHE A 321 12.42 6.77 2.20
CA PHE A 321 11.61 6.02 3.16
C PHE A 321 11.38 4.57 2.72
N ALA A 322 11.59 3.65 3.66
CA ALA A 322 11.40 2.20 3.51
C ALA A 322 12.13 1.53 2.32
N HIS A 323 13.11 2.19 1.70
CA HIS A 323 13.93 1.58 0.66
C HIS A 323 15.10 0.81 1.28
N VAL A 324 15.30 -0.42 0.82
CA VAL A 324 16.32 -1.35 1.30
C VAL A 324 17.05 -2.02 0.15
N ARG A 325 18.26 -2.53 0.42
CA ARG A 325 19.01 -3.31 -0.57
C ARG A 325 19.01 -4.77 -0.15
N VAL A 326 18.66 -5.65 -1.07
CA VAL A 326 18.72 -7.09 -0.84
C VAL A 326 20.18 -7.52 -0.84
N PRO A 327 20.65 -8.20 0.23
CA PRO A 327 21.98 -8.81 0.25
C PRO A 327 22.17 -9.78 -0.93
N GLY A 328 23.31 -9.72 -1.61
CA GLY A 328 23.63 -10.57 -2.76
C GLY A 328 23.60 -12.06 -2.43
N ALA A 329 23.82 -12.42 -1.17
CA ALA A 329 23.67 -13.80 -0.68
C ALA A 329 22.25 -14.33 -0.87
N LEU A 330 21.22 -13.50 -0.72
CA LEU A 330 19.81 -13.87 -0.97
C LEU A 330 19.48 -13.93 -2.47
N LEU A 331 20.27 -13.25 -3.30
CA LEU A 331 20.14 -13.24 -4.76
C LEU A 331 20.99 -14.31 -5.46
N GLY A 332 21.78 -15.06 -4.70
CA GLY A 332 22.74 -16.03 -5.27
C GLY A 332 23.95 -15.40 -5.95
N LEU A 333 24.24 -14.12 -5.67
CA LEU A 333 25.32 -13.34 -6.28
C LEU A 333 26.62 -13.29 -5.44
N GLY A 334 26.60 -13.80 -4.20
CA GLY A 334 27.72 -13.73 -3.25
C GLY A 334 27.54 -12.65 -2.18
N THR A 335 28.48 -12.52 -1.24
CA THR A 335 28.35 -11.65 -0.04
C THR A 335 28.67 -10.18 -0.30
N ASP A 336 29.40 -9.86 -1.37
CA ASP A 336 29.93 -8.52 -1.62
C ASP A 336 28.99 -7.65 -2.49
N PHE A 337 27.91 -8.25 -2.98
CA PHE A 337 26.94 -7.59 -3.85
C PHE A 337 25.68 -7.24 -3.07
N THR A 338 24.98 -6.19 -3.50
CA THR A 338 23.63 -5.85 -3.03
C THR A 338 22.77 -5.47 -4.23
N SER A 339 21.45 -5.66 -4.14
CA SER A 339 20.55 -5.19 -5.20
C SER A 339 20.51 -3.67 -5.27
N MET A 340 19.93 -3.17 -6.37
CA MET A 340 19.36 -1.82 -6.34
C MET A 340 18.33 -1.68 -5.22
N PRO A 341 18.13 -0.47 -4.67
CA PRO A 341 17.16 -0.26 -3.62
C PRO A 341 15.74 -0.63 -4.08
N ILE A 342 15.11 -1.51 -3.30
CA ILE A 342 13.72 -1.94 -3.44
C ILE A 342 12.94 -1.50 -2.20
N LEU A 343 11.62 -1.44 -2.30
CA LEU A 343 10.75 -1.16 -1.17
C LEU A 343 10.73 -2.36 -0.20
N ALA A 344 10.75 -2.08 1.10
CA ALA A 344 10.67 -3.10 2.15
C ALA A 344 9.26 -3.68 2.27
N LEU A 345 8.93 -4.59 1.36
CA LEU A 345 7.64 -5.25 1.29
C LEU A 345 7.65 -6.59 2.02
N GLY A 346 6.49 -6.96 2.54
CA GLY A 346 6.24 -8.28 3.11
C GLY A 346 6.06 -9.37 2.05
N ASN A 347 5.72 -10.55 2.55
CA ASN A 347 5.39 -11.71 1.72
C ASN A 347 4.20 -11.41 0.79
N PRO A 348 4.11 -12.08 -0.37
CA PRO A 348 2.97 -11.95 -1.28
C PRO A 348 1.64 -12.19 -0.57
N ILE A 349 0.59 -11.53 -1.05
CA ILE A 349 -0.75 -11.68 -0.51
C ILE A 349 -1.23 -13.13 -0.76
N PRO A 350 -1.80 -13.82 0.26
CA PRO A 350 -2.31 -15.18 0.20
C PRO A 350 -3.21 -15.52 -1.00
N ILE A 351 -3.96 -14.56 -1.55
CA ILE A 351 -4.80 -14.78 -2.74
C ILE A 351 -4.00 -15.29 -3.96
N PHE A 352 -2.72 -14.95 -4.07
CA PHE A 352 -1.85 -15.47 -5.14
C PHE A 352 -1.44 -16.94 -4.92
N GLY A 353 -1.70 -17.50 -3.74
CA GLY A 353 -1.55 -18.91 -3.44
C GLY A 353 -2.71 -19.78 -3.91
N VAL A 354 -3.79 -19.18 -4.42
CA VAL A 354 -4.96 -19.92 -4.92
C VAL A 354 -4.57 -20.83 -6.09
N ARG A 355 -5.06 -22.06 -6.02
CA ARG A 355 -4.86 -23.10 -7.02
C ARG A 355 -6.15 -23.37 -7.77
N SER A 356 -6.02 -23.72 -9.04
CA SER A 356 -7.15 -24.17 -9.82
C SER A 356 -7.71 -25.48 -9.26
N LEU A 357 -9.04 -25.61 -9.28
CA LEU A 357 -9.73 -26.83 -8.85
C LEU A 357 -9.65 -27.97 -9.87
N VAL A 358 -9.31 -27.69 -11.13
CA VAL A 358 -9.30 -28.70 -12.21
C VAL A 358 -7.94 -29.37 -12.36
N ASP A 359 -6.85 -28.61 -12.21
CA ASP A 359 -5.48 -29.12 -12.47
C ASP A 359 -4.49 -28.88 -11.31
N ASN A 360 -4.94 -28.28 -10.20
CA ASN A 360 -4.14 -27.99 -9.01
C ASN A 360 -2.90 -27.10 -9.27
N THR A 361 -2.87 -26.39 -10.40
CA THR A 361 -1.82 -25.41 -10.73
C THR A 361 -2.10 -24.06 -10.07
N PHE A 362 -1.06 -23.26 -9.83
CA PHE A 362 -1.22 -21.90 -9.31
C PHE A 362 -1.83 -20.98 -10.36
N LEU A 363 -2.88 -20.26 -9.99
CA LEU A 363 -3.53 -19.28 -10.87
C LEU A 363 -2.60 -18.08 -11.17
N ALA A 364 -1.81 -17.63 -10.19
CA ALA A 364 -0.88 -16.51 -10.33
C ALA A 364 0.55 -16.97 -10.66
N PRO A 365 1.34 -16.16 -11.38
CA PRO A 365 2.79 -16.32 -11.47
C PRO A 365 3.48 -16.44 -10.10
N PRO A 366 4.56 -17.24 -9.99
CA PRO A 366 5.34 -17.27 -8.76
C PRO A 366 5.88 -15.87 -8.48
N LEU A 367 5.50 -15.32 -7.33
CA LEU A 367 5.90 -14.00 -6.89
C LEU A 367 7.16 -14.05 -6.03
N PRO A 368 8.03 -13.01 -6.11
CA PRO A 368 9.13 -12.83 -5.15
C PRO A 368 8.59 -12.63 -3.74
N ARG A 369 9.39 -12.98 -2.71
CA ARG A 369 9.03 -12.82 -1.29
C ARG A 369 8.81 -11.36 -0.82
N TRP A 370 9.02 -10.37 -1.68
CA TRP A 370 8.95 -8.94 -1.36
C TRP A 370 8.02 -8.20 -2.33
N SER A 371 6.78 -8.70 -2.44
CA SER A 371 5.77 -8.19 -3.36
C SER A 371 4.40 -7.97 -2.69
N GLY A 372 4.29 -8.10 -1.37
CA GLY A 372 3.06 -7.76 -0.64
C GLY A 372 3.02 -6.31 -0.20
N PHE A 373 2.28 -6.05 0.87
CA PHE A 373 2.19 -4.73 1.51
C PHE A 373 3.52 -4.23 2.06
N LEU A 374 3.60 -2.90 2.25
CA LEU A 374 4.66 -2.31 3.05
C LEU A 374 4.69 -2.97 4.43
N ARG A 375 5.90 -3.29 4.89
CA ARG A 375 6.11 -3.95 6.18
C ARG A 375 5.44 -3.18 7.33
N PRO A 376 4.68 -3.86 8.22
CA PRO A 376 3.96 -3.20 9.32
C PRO A 376 4.88 -2.40 10.24
N GLU A 377 6.17 -2.74 10.32
CA GLU A 377 7.15 -2.03 11.11
C GLU A 377 7.36 -0.57 10.64
N PHE A 378 7.04 -0.25 9.38
CA PHE A 378 7.07 1.13 8.87
C PHE A 378 5.77 1.92 9.13
N VAL A 379 4.69 1.24 9.56
CA VAL A 379 3.43 1.87 9.96
C VAL A 379 3.54 2.40 11.38
N LEU A 380 3.18 3.67 11.64
CA LEU A 380 3.32 4.26 12.97
C LEU A 380 2.57 3.45 14.04
N GLY A 381 3.27 3.12 15.12
CA GLY A 381 2.72 2.42 16.29
C GLY A 381 2.46 0.92 16.11
N ASN A 382 2.67 0.36 14.92
CA ASN A 382 2.54 -1.08 14.68
C ASN A 382 3.81 -1.88 15.03
N ASP A 383 4.98 -1.24 15.03
CA ASP A 383 6.22 -1.87 15.47
C ASP A 383 6.19 -2.07 16.99
N ARG A 384 6.05 -3.33 17.42
CA ARG A 384 6.04 -3.72 18.84
C ARG A 384 7.41 -4.16 19.36
N VAL A 385 8.40 -4.28 18.47
CA VAL A 385 9.74 -4.79 18.81
C VAL A 385 10.66 -3.65 19.28
N HIS A 386 10.42 -2.43 18.80
CA HIS A 386 11.23 -1.24 19.11
C HIS A 386 10.54 -0.23 20.05
N LEU A 387 9.60 -0.70 20.88
CA LEU A 387 8.93 0.12 21.89
C LEU A 387 9.85 0.35 23.09
N SER A 388 10.07 1.62 23.42
CA SER A 388 10.92 2.01 24.56
C SER A 388 10.16 2.11 25.88
N ASP A 389 8.83 2.21 25.86
CA ASP A 389 8.01 2.31 27.06
C ASP A 389 6.59 1.75 26.85
N ASP A 390 6.07 1.02 27.83
CA ASP A 390 4.64 0.67 27.90
C ASP A 390 3.78 1.89 28.30
N THR A 391 4.42 3.03 28.63
CA THR A 391 3.80 4.27 29.13
C THR A 391 3.51 5.33 28.07
N GLY A 392 3.92 5.15 26.81
CA GLY A 392 3.28 5.78 25.66
C GLY A 392 3.73 7.19 25.22
N SER A 393 5.03 7.54 25.25
CA SER A 393 5.47 8.77 24.54
C SER A 393 5.84 8.53 23.08
N TRP A 394 6.32 7.32 22.76
CA TRP A 394 6.66 6.89 21.40
C TRP A 394 6.05 5.52 21.11
N GLY A 395 5.97 5.13 19.84
CA GLY A 395 5.43 3.83 19.47
C GLY A 395 3.91 3.75 19.54
N ILE A 396 3.34 2.94 20.44
CA ILE A 396 1.90 2.60 20.42
C ILE A 396 0.97 3.82 20.51
N ASN A 397 1.37 4.88 21.21
CA ASN A 397 0.56 6.11 21.31
C ASN A 397 0.57 6.96 20.03
N ARG A 398 1.44 6.63 19.07
CA ARG A 398 1.46 7.22 17.73
C ARG A 398 0.64 6.40 16.73
N LEU A 399 0.03 5.29 17.17
CA LEU A 399 -0.80 4.46 16.32
C LEU A 399 -1.95 5.28 15.73
N GLY A 400 -2.03 5.30 14.40
CA GLY A 400 -3.06 6.04 13.68
C GLY A 400 -2.73 7.52 13.41
N GLU A 401 -1.60 8.05 13.88
CA GLU A 401 -1.17 9.42 13.54
C GLU A 401 -0.92 9.60 12.03
N ASP A 402 -0.57 8.51 11.33
CA ASP A 402 -0.35 8.49 9.89
C ASP A 402 -1.59 8.03 9.10
N VAL A 403 -2.71 7.67 9.74
CA VAL A 403 -3.91 7.21 9.03
C VAL A 403 -4.74 8.40 8.58
N ILE A 404 -5.06 8.45 7.28
CA ILE A 404 -5.90 9.51 6.70
C ILE A 404 -7.29 9.04 6.30
N ALA A 405 -7.46 7.74 6.06
CA ALA A 405 -8.77 7.11 5.83
C ALA A 405 -8.76 5.69 6.37
N ASN A 406 -9.89 5.27 6.94
CA ASN A 406 -10.11 3.92 7.45
C ASN A 406 -11.09 3.16 6.55
N ASP A 407 -11.00 1.84 6.57
CA ASP A 407 -11.92 0.93 5.84
C ASP A 407 -12.00 1.28 4.33
N VAL A 408 -10.83 1.55 3.73
CA VAL A 408 -10.69 1.89 2.31
C VAL A 408 -10.81 0.62 1.46
N LEU A 409 -11.52 0.69 0.34
CA LEU A 409 -11.68 -0.45 -0.58
C LEU A 409 -10.52 -0.61 -1.57
N ALA A 410 -9.91 0.50 -1.97
CA ALA A 410 -8.86 0.56 -2.96
C ALA A 410 -8.01 1.83 -2.82
N PHE A 411 -6.72 1.73 -3.09
CA PHE A 411 -5.80 2.83 -3.34
C PHE A 411 -4.99 2.44 -4.57
N ASP A 412 -5.21 3.17 -5.65
CA ASP A 412 -4.84 2.78 -7.01
C ASP A 412 -4.35 4.01 -7.79
N VAL A 413 -3.18 3.91 -8.42
CA VAL A 413 -2.43 5.00 -9.04
C VAL A 413 -2.10 4.69 -10.50
N LYS A 414 -3.09 4.80 -11.36
CA LYS A 414 -2.89 4.47 -12.79
C LYS A 414 -2.15 5.54 -13.57
N VAL A 415 -1.41 5.09 -14.59
CA VAL A 415 -0.79 5.97 -15.59
C VAL A 415 -1.57 5.91 -16.89
N TYR A 416 -1.74 7.06 -17.54
CA TYR A 416 -2.31 7.09 -18.89
C TYR A 416 -1.29 6.64 -19.93
N ASP A 417 -1.55 5.50 -20.57
CA ASP A 417 -0.76 4.97 -21.68
C ASP A 417 -1.54 5.13 -23.00
N ALA A 418 -1.07 6.03 -23.86
CA ALA A 418 -1.67 6.30 -25.16
C ALA A 418 -1.59 5.10 -26.14
N GLN A 419 -0.70 4.14 -25.90
CA GLN A 419 -0.51 2.97 -26.77
C GLN A 419 -1.24 1.72 -26.27
N ALA A 420 -1.76 1.75 -25.03
CA ALA A 420 -2.50 0.64 -24.45
C ALA A 420 -3.69 0.24 -25.34
N PRO A 421 -3.82 -1.03 -25.74
CA PRO A 421 -4.84 -1.44 -26.69
C PRO A 421 -6.21 -1.54 -26.00
N VAL A 422 -7.22 -1.00 -26.67
CA VAL A 422 -8.62 -1.13 -26.25
C VAL A 422 -9.33 -2.05 -27.23
N VAL A 423 -9.87 -3.16 -26.72
CA VAL A 423 -10.44 -4.23 -27.55
C VAL A 423 -11.91 -4.44 -27.22
N THR A 424 -12.70 -4.88 -28.19
CA THR A 424 -14.07 -5.34 -27.92
C THR A 424 -14.18 -6.85 -27.90
N THR A 425 -14.98 -7.38 -26.98
CA THR A 425 -15.43 -8.78 -27.02
C THR A 425 -16.95 -8.85 -27.24
N VAL A 426 -17.41 -10.02 -27.71
CA VAL A 426 -18.83 -10.35 -27.84
C VAL A 426 -19.15 -11.48 -26.88
N ARG A 427 -20.10 -11.28 -25.96
CA ARG A 427 -20.50 -12.28 -24.96
C ARG A 427 -21.14 -13.53 -25.58
N THR A 428 -21.71 -13.43 -26.78
CA THR A 428 -22.31 -14.55 -27.52
C THR A 428 -22.20 -14.32 -29.03
N ALA A 429 -21.69 -15.30 -29.77
CA ALA A 429 -21.56 -15.22 -31.23
C ALA A 429 -22.94 -14.93 -31.88
N GLY A 430 -23.03 -13.83 -32.63
CA GLY A 430 -24.15 -13.57 -33.55
C GLY A 430 -25.15 -12.49 -33.17
N ASN A 431 -25.23 -12.00 -31.91
CA ASN A 431 -26.12 -10.88 -31.56
C ASN A 431 -25.84 -10.19 -30.20
N GLY A 432 -24.68 -10.46 -29.58
CA GLY A 432 -24.35 -9.91 -28.26
C GLY A 432 -23.92 -8.44 -28.32
N THR A 433 -24.28 -7.66 -27.29
CA THR A 433 -23.71 -6.33 -27.03
C THR A 433 -22.19 -6.42 -27.05
N ARG A 434 -21.55 -5.60 -27.90
CA ARG A 434 -20.09 -5.45 -27.91
C ARG A 434 -19.71 -4.69 -26.64
N GLN A 435 -18.91 -5.33 -25.80
CA GLN A 435 -18.34 -4.66 -24.64
C GLN A 435 -16.91 -4.23 -25.00
N VAL A 436 -16.63 -2.95 -24.78
CA VAL A 436 -15.27 -2.41 -24.83
C VAL A 436 -14.58 -2.83 -23.54
N ILE A 437 -13.39 -3.40 -23.65
CA ILE A 437 -12.60 -3.92 -22.55
C ILE A 437 -11.21 -3.29 -22.60
N THR A 438 -10.79 -2.76 -21.47
CA THR A 438 -9.49 -2.13 -21.24
C THR A 438 -8.52 -3.08 -20.51
N PRO A 439 -7.21 -2.79 -20.47
CA PRO A 439 -6.22 -3.70 -19.88
C PRO A 439 -6.40 -4.04 -18.41
N ASN A 440 -7.15 -3.24 -17.65
CA ASN A 440 -7.35 -3.47 -16.21
C ASN A 440 -8.63 -4.27 -15.91
N GLU A 441 -9.44 -4.55 -16.93
CA GLU A 441 -10.69 -5.26 -16.76
C GLU A 441 -10.51 -6.80 -16.78
N PRO A 442 -11.29 -7.52 -15.96
CA PRO A 442 -11.31 -8.98 -16.02
C PRO A 442 -11.84 -9.46 -17.37
N GLY A 443 -11.06 -10.33 -18.03
CA GLY A 443 -11.39 -10.85 -19.36
C GLY A 443 -10.70 -10.14 -20.51
N PHE A 444 -9.87 -9.12 -20.25
CA PHE A 444 -9.03 -8.49 -21.28
C PHE A 444 -8.16 -9.50 -22.06
N ARG A 445 -7.54 -10.46 -21.36
CA ARG A 445 -6.76 -11.55 -22.00
C ARG A 445 -7.60 -12.35 -23.01
N GLU A 446 -8.83 -12.70 -22.64
CA GLU A 446 -9.75 -13.46 -23.49
C GLU A 446 -10.22 -12.65 -24.71
N ALA A 447 -10.53 -11.37 -24.49
CA ALA A 447 -10.87 -10.44 -25.56
C ALA A 447 -9.72 -10.31 -26.57
N LEU A 448 -8.48 -10.23 -26.07
CA LEU A 448 -7.29 -10.16 -26.88
C LEU A 448 -7.01 -11.47 -27.62
N ARG A 449 -7.23 -12.63 -26.97
CA ARG A 449 -7.08 -13.95 -27.61
C ARG A 449 -8.01 -14.08 -28.80
N ARG A 450 -9.27 -13.65 -28.65
CA ARG A 450 -10.28 -13.62 -29.72
C ARG A 450 -9.90 -12.65 -30.85
N PHE A 451 -9.38 -11.48 -30.51
CA PHE A 451 -8.87 -10.52 -31.49
C PHE A 451 -7.71 -11.11 -32.31
N VAL A 452 -6.69 -11.67 -31.66
CA VAL A 452 -5.53 -12.24 -32.37
C VAL A 452 -5.89 -13.48 -33.17
N ALA A 453 -6.84 -14.30 -32.70
CA ALA A 453 -7.36 -15.44 -33.44
C ALA A 453 -8.28 -15.07 -34.62
N GLY A 454 -8.58 -13.78 -34.85
CA GLY A 454 -9.49 -13.32 -35.90
C GLY A 454 -10.97 -13.62 -35.63
N ASN A 455 -11.33 -14.06 -34.43
CA ASN A 455 -12.68 -14.47 -34.04
C ASN A 455 -13.42 -13.31 -33.34
N ALA A 456 -13.99 -12.40 -34.13
CA ALA A 456 -14.96 -11.37 -33.69
C ALA A 456 -14.47 -10.29 -32.68
N GLY A 457 -13.17 -10.25 -32.35
CA GLY A 457 -12.56 -9.12 -31.64
C GLY A 457 -12.11 -8.03 -32.60
N PHE A 458 -12.26 -6.76 -32.22
CA PHE A 458 -11.73 -5.61 -32.94
C PHE A 458 -10.91 -4.76 -31.98
N ARG A 459 -9.75 -4.27 -32.42
CA ARG A 459 -9.11 -3.13 -31.76
C ARG A 459 -9.97 -1.92 -32.09
N VAL A 460 -10.57 -1.32 -31.08
CA VAL A 460 -11.41 -0.14 -31.24
C VAL A 460 -10.53 1.11 -31.24
N ASP A 461 -9.58 1.16 -30.31
CA ASP A 461 -8.73 2.33 -30.11
C ASP A 461 -7.43 1.98 -29.36
N SER A 462 -6.64 3.00 -29.07
CA SER A 462 -5.50 2.96 -28.15
C SER A 462 -5.56 4.13 -27.18
N GLY A 463 -5.24 3.89 -25.91
CA GLY A 463 -5.32 4.90 -24.86
C GLY A 463 -6.16 4.40 -23.70
N ALA A 464 -5.51 4.08 -22.59
CA ALA A 464 -6.19 3.70 -21.36
C ALA A 464 -5.36 4.12 -20.14
N TYR A 465 -6.03 4.31 -19.01
CA TYR A 465 -5.36 4.30 -17.72
C TYR A 465 -5.01 2.85 -17.39
N VAL A 466 -3.73 2.60 -17.17
CA VAL A 466 -3.19 1.25 -16.96
C VAL A 466 -2.26 1.23 -15.75
N ASP A 467 -2.17 0.05 -15.18
CA ASP A 467 -1.24 -0.29 -14.10
C ASP A 467 0.18 -0.38 -14.69
N LEU A 468 1.21 -0.12 -13.88
CA LEU A 468 2.59 -0.21 -14.38
C LEU A 468 2.93 -1.65 -14.74
N MET A 469 3.41 -1.85 -15.95
CA MET A 469 3.70 -3.16 -16.49
C MET A 469 2.47 -4.08 -16.46
N TYR A 470 1.27 -3.54 -16.69
CA TYR A 470 -0.01 -4.27 -16.74
C TYR A 470 0.02 -5.64 -17.46
N PRO A 471 0.81 -5.89 -18.53
CA PRO A 471 0.81 -7.19 -19.17
C PRO A 471 1.48 -8.29 -18.31
N ILE A 472 2.39 -7.94 -17.41
CA ILE A 472 3.19 -8.88 -16.61
C ILE A 472 2.78 -8.98 -15.14
N LEU A 473 1.91 -8.09 -14.67
CA LEU A 473 1.40 -8.14 -13.31
C LEU A 473 0.75 -9.50 -13.01
N SER A 474 1.08 -10.06 -11.86
CA SER A 474 0.66 -11.40 -11.47
C SER A 474 -0.84 -11.49 -11.18
N GLY A 475 -1.41 -10.46 -10.54
CA GLY A 475 -2.85 -10.27 -10.36
C GLY A 475 -3.54 -9.51 -11.48
N GLY A 476 -2.78 -9.03 -12.47
CA GLY A 476 -3.32 -8.31 -13.62
C GLY A 476 -4.20 -9.18 -14.51
N SER A 477 -5.02 -8.54 -15.35
CA SER A 477 -5.92 -9.21 -16.30
C SER A 477 -5.21 -10.20 -17.23
N MET A 478 -3.93 -9.94 -17.52
CA MET A 478 -3.06 -10.77 -18.35
C MET A 478 -2.41 -11.93 -17.58
N ARG A 479 -2.26 -11.84 -16.24
CA ARG A 479 -1.64 -12.84 -15.35
C ARG A 479 -0.26 -13.31 -15.81
N GLY A 480 0.59 -12.38 -16.25
CA GLY A 480 1.91 -12.68 -16.81
C GLY A 480 1.91 -13.22 -18.25
N TRP A 481 3.10 -13.30 -18.88
CA TRP A 481 3.23 -13.78 -20.28
C TRP A 481 3.59 -15.26 -20.42
N THR A 482 3.70 -15.97 -19.29
CA THR A 482 3.89 -17.41 -19.35
C THR A 482 2.55 -18.08 -19.68
N PRO A 483 2.53 -19.06 -20.61
CA PRO A 483 1.35 -19.88 -20.86
C PRO A 483 0.91 -20.54 -19.56
N ARG A 484 -0.37 -20.41 -19.19
CA ARG A 484 -0.95 -21.07 -18.02
C ARG A 484 -2.29 -21.67 -18.38
N TYR A 485 -2.51 -22.88 -17.90
CA TYR A 485 -3.78 -23.57 -18.02
C TYR A 485 -4.75 -22.93 -17.03
N PHE A 486 -5.55 -21.97 -17.50
CA PHE A 486 -6.94 -21.73 -17.09
C PHE A 486 -7.58 -20.70 -18.04
N ASP A 487 -7.53 -21.05 -19.31
CA ASP A 487 -8.46 -20.59 -20.32
C ASP A 487 -9.24 -21.86 -20.73
N PRO A 488 -10.57 -21.92 -20.55
CA PRO A 488 -11.41 -23.09 -20.89
C PRO A 488 -11.26 -23.59 -22.33
N GLN A 489 -10.51 -22.89 -23.19
CA GLN A 489 -10.30 -23.21 -24.60
C GLN A 489 -8.82 -23.43 -24.98
N ALA A 490 -7.87 -23.50 -24.04
CA ALA A 490 -6.45 -23.67 -24.36
C ALA A 490 -6.01 -25.15 -24.34
N THR A 491 -5.82 -25.73 -25.54
CA THR A 491 -5.21 -27.06 -25.74
C THR A 491 -3.74 -26.99 -26.18
N THR A 492 -3.16 -25.78 -26.28
CA THR A 492 -1.79 -25.56 -26.80
C THR A 492 -0.93 -24.73 -25.85
N PRO A 493 0.38 -25.03 -25.71
CA PRO A 493 1.29 -24.33 -24.79
C PRO A 493 1.67 -22.91 -25.20
N LEU A 494 1.17 -22.38 -26.33
CA LEU A 494 1.40 -21.00 -26.75
C LEU A 494 0.06 -20.30 -26.87
N ASP A 495 -0.17 -19.34 -25.99
CA ASP A 495 -1.32 -18.45 -26.07
C ASP A 495 -1.07 -17.47 -27.25
N PRO A 496 -1.91 -17.47 -28.30
CA PRO A 496 -1.68 -16.66 -29.49
C PRO A 496 -1.65 -15.16 -29.17
N VAL A 497 -2.16 -14.72 -28.01
CA VAL A 497 -2.03 -13.33 -27.53
C VAL A 497 -0.58 -12.83 -27.58
N PHE A 498 0.39 -13.69 -27.27
CA PHE A 498 1.81 -13.34 -27.27
C PHE A 498 2.50 -13.57 -28.62
N SER A 499 1.75 -13.69 -29.71
CA SER A 499 2.31 -13.66 -31.07
C SER A 499 2.49 -12.23 -31.60
N ASN A 500 1.83 -11.24 -31.00
CA ASN A 500 1.83 -9.84 -31.47
C ASN A 500 2.35 -8.87 -30.39
N VAL A 501 3.67 -8.70 -30.35
CA VAL A 501 4.37 -7.78 -29.41
C VAL A 501 3.88 -6.34 -29.54
N ASP A 502 3.53 -5.91 -30.75
CA ASP A 502 3.23 -4.51 -31.04
C ASP A 502 1.94 -4.04 -30.35
N LEU A 503 1.08 -4.97 -29.90
CA LEU A 503 -0.09 -4.64 -29.06
C LEU A 503 0.29 -4.20 -27.65
N PHE A 504 1.46 -4.61 -27.17
CA PHE A 504 1.93 -4.33 -25.82
C PHE A 504 3.17 -3.47 -25.81
N ARG A 505 3.66 -2.97 -26.94
CA ARG A 505 4.89 -2.18 -26.97
C ARG A 505 4.57 -0.74 -26.56
N SER A 506 4.82 -0.41 -25.30
CA SER A 506 4.72 0.95 -24.77
C SER A 506 5.76 1.18 -23.68
N GLN A 507 5.95 2.43 -23.27
CA GLN A 507 6.87 2.77 -22.18
C GLN A 507 6.40 2.20 -20.83
N PHE A 508 5.09 2.09 -20.63
CA PHE A 508 4.48 1.70 -19.36
C PHE A 508 4.16 0.22 -19.27
N SER A 509 4.02 -0.48 -20.40
CA SER A 509 3.82 -1.93 -20.45
C SER A 509 5.05 -2.73 -20.04
N GLY A 510 6.24 -2.12 -20.12
CA GLY A 510 7.52 -2.75 -19.82
C GLY A 510 8.02 -3.75 -20.86
N VAL A 511 7.33 -3.90 -21.99
CA VAL A 511 7.62 -4.90 -23.04
C VAL A 511 8.46 -4.30 -24.16
N SER A 512 9.50 -5.02 -24.59
CA SER A 512 10.28 -4.66 -25.77
C SER A 512 10.12 -5.64 -26.93
N GLN A 513 10.22 -6.94 -26.66
CA GLN A 513 10.24 -8.02 -27.67
C GLN A 513 9.75 -9.35 -27.08
N LEU A 514 9.25 -10.27 -27.92
CA LEU A 514 8.92 -11.65 -27.53
C LEU A 514 9.97 -12.64 -28.07
N GLY A 515 10.25 -13.71 -27.33
CA GLY A 515 10.99 -14.88 -27.81
C GLY A 515 12.31 -15.22 -27.11
N ILE A 516 12.93 -14.29 -26.38
CA ILE A 516 14.13 -14.57 -25.56
C ILE A 516 13.97 -13.92 -24.18
N PRO A 517 13.94 -14.71 -23.07
CA PRO A 517 13.75 -14.17 -21.72
C PRO A 517 14.77 -13.09 -21.31
N SER A 518 15.96 -13.08 -21.90
CA SER A 518 17.01 -12.10 -21.61
C SER A 518 16.75 -10.70 -22.19
N ASN A 519 15.86 -10.56 -23.19
CA ASN A 519 15.60 -9.30 -23.90
C ASN A 519 14.11 -8.95 -23.98
N SER A 520 13.27 -9.60 -23.17
CA SER A 520 11.81 -9.46 -23.27
C SER A 520 11.32 -8.11 -22.75
N TYR A 521 12.05 -7.52 -21.79
CA TYR A 521 11.69 -6.26 -21.15
C TYR A 521 12.38 -5.04 -21.78
N LEU A 522 11.84 -3.85 -21.51
CA LEU A 522 12.49 -2.61 -21.89
C LEU A 522 13.91 -2.53 -21.27
N PRO A 523 14.91 -2.02 -22.03
CA PRO A 523 16.27 -1.83 -21.51
C PRO A 523 16.32 -0.98 -20.24
N SER A 524 15.41 -0.03 -20.08
CA SER A 524 15.27 0.81 -18.88
C SER A 524 14.99 -0.03 -17.62
N ILE A 525 14.23 -1.12 -17.75
CA ILE A 525 13.90 -1.98 -16.61
C ILE A 525 15.09 -2.85 -16.22
N TYR A 526 15.84 -3.38 -17.19
CA TYR A 526 17.11 -4.07 -16.88
C TYR A 526 18.12 -3.13 -16.21
N ARG A 527 18.24 -1.90 -16.71
CA ARG A 527 19.12 -0.86 -16.14
C ARG A 527 18.67 -0.38 -14.76
N SER A 528 17.38 -0.48 -14.44
CA SER A 528 16.86 -0.18 -13.10
C SER A 528 17.43 -1.12 -12.02
N GLY A 529 17.99 -2.27 -12.40
CA GLY A 529 18.49 -3.29 -11.48
C GLY A 529 17.40 -3.95 -10.63
N LYS A 530 16.12 -3.70 -10.93
CA LYS A 530 14.94 -4.34 -10.32
C LYS A 530 14.51 -5.62 -11.04
N ILE A 531 15.30 -6.08 -12.02
CA ILE A 531 15.18 -7.40 -12.65
C ILE A 531 16.45 -8.22 -12.35
N LEU A 532 16.26 -9.43 -11.86
CA LEU A 532 17.31 -10.45 -11.83
C LEU A 532 17.22 -11.30 -13.10
N ALA A 533 18.26 -11.32 -13.93
CA ALA A 533 18.26 -12.08 -15.18
C ALA A 533 18.82 -13.53 -15.06
N MET A 534 19.46 -13.86 -13.93
CA MET A 534 20.07 -15.18 -13.72
C MET A 534 19.00 -16.25 -13.42
N GLY A 535 18.97 -17.32 -14.23
CA GLY A 535 17.98 -18.40 -14.11
C GLY A 535 16.59 -18.07 -14.67
N GLY A 536 16.49 -17.04 -15.52
CA GLY A 536 15.24 -16.48 -16.06
C GLY A 536 14.93 -15.12 -15.42
N PRO A 537 14.29 -14.19 -16.15
CA PRO A 537 14.05 -12.85 -15.64
C PRO A 537 13.01 -12.87 -14.52
N ARG A 538 13.39 -12.36 -13.35
CA ARG A 538 12.50 -12.14 -12.21
C ARG A 538 12.44 -10.66 -11.92
N ILE A 539 11.27 -10.06 -12.13
CA ILE A 539 11.01 -8.69 -11.68
C ILE A 539 10.83 -8.75 -10.18
N LEU A 540 11.64 -7.96 -9.48
CA LEU A 540 11.51 -7.80 -8.04
C LEU A 540 10.29 -6.92 -7.75
N GLN A 541 10.23 -5.75 -8.38
CA GLN A 541 9.26 -4.70 -8.09
C GLN A 541 9.07 -3.78 -9.32
N PRO A 542 7.89 -3.76 -9.96
CA PRO A 542 7.53 -2.75 -10.94
C PRO A 542 7.59 -1.36 -10.31
N THR A 543 8.26 -0.40 -10.93
CA THR A 543 8.36 0.96 -10.38
C THR A 543 8.61 1.96 -11.47
N TRP A 544 7.91 3.08 -11.40
CA TRP A 544 8.27 4.31 -12.08
C TRP A 544 9.00 5.22 -11.09
N ASP A 545 10.20 5.65 -11.45
CA ASP A 545 11.02 6.52 -10.60
C ASP A 545 11.78 7.51 -11.48
N THR A 546 11.71 8.78 -11.09
CA THR A 546 12.48 9.89 -11.67
C THR A 546 13.99 9.58 -11.79
N PHE A 547 14.56 8.76 -10.92
CA PHE A 547 15.99 8.41 -10.89
C PHE A 547 16.40 7.34 -11.91
N THR A 548 15.47 6.54 -12.44
CA THR A 548 15.78 5.32 -13.22
C THR A 548 16.61 5.58 -14.50
N ASN A 549 16.55 6.80 -15.03
CA ASN A 549 17.34 7.20 -16.20
C ASN A 549 18.84 7.33 -15.94
N HIS A 550 19.29 7.55 -14.69
CA HIS A 550 20.73 7.74 -14.40
C HIS A 550 21.58 6.49 -14.65
N TYR A 551 20.96 5.32 -14.77
CA TYR A 551 21.63 4.06 -15.13
C TYR A 551 21.72 3.83 -16.64
N GLN A 552 21.45 4.86 -17.47
CA GLN A 552 21.57 4.75 -18.93
C GLN A 552 22.99 4.90 -19.48
N HIS A 553 23.99 5.16 -18.63
CA HIS A 553 25.38 5.33 -19.02
C HIS A 553 26.22 4.08 -18.80
#